data_AF-A0AAV2M616-F1
#
_entry.id   AF-A0AAV2M616-F1
#
_cell.length_a   1.000
_cell.length_b   1.000
_cell.length_c   1.000
_cell.angle_alpha   90.00
_cell.angle_beta   90.00
_cell.angle_gamma   90.00
#
_symmetry.space_group_name_H-M   'P 1'
#
loop_
_entity.id
_entity.type
_entity.pdbx_description
1 polymer ?
#
loop_
_entity_poly.entity_id
_entity_poly.type
_entity_poly.pdbx_seq_one_letter_code
_entity_poly.pdbx_strand_id
1 'polypeptide(L)'
;MTQNHFRHLFDGSEIVVAGKLSDNNINNLLVEVSAQGSSDDFQVQGQAKAEDWGVIYPDEEYIFGNFTERLWAYLTIQQLLDKSDIGTVLEKEESKDRALHMSLEYGFVTPHTSMVVAKPQTEDTLVADKLTETQRQQAERAQGSTAASGVRGGGGGRGGGRGGGGGGGGGADGDPHFMIELPERDDALCFNINHKPGTIFNLVRDPKPGFIVNGEIIGKHIAGDTGNMKTYFGRFGITHDALGVRLEVSTRSIIVTQDGEQTILLWSDSTSVQWPNVKIKLTKNCSLTVTMRHSVKFMVIKHTKLWKRRHDQQSYLGFYNLETQHLSPSVYGLLGQFYHGVNFELTDRDHGASTMFVKGRALYVTRHWQKDFSRDVTAGQSIGCWFVGNNGTGLIDGVASDYIVPTLFENFWDPKEELKNLQS
;
A
#
# COMPACT_ATOMS: atom_id res chain seq x y z
N MET A 1 -16.46 -26.64 13.02
CA MET A 1 -16.48 -25.21 13.37
C MET A 1 -15.15 -24.85 14.01
N THR A 2 -14.69 -23.62 13.83
CA THR A 2 -13.49 -23.05 14.47
C THR A 2 -13.78 -22.65 15.93
N GLN A 3 -12.75 -22.21 16.67
CA GLN A 3 -12.90 -21.64 18.01
C GLN A 3 -14.04 -20.63 18.07
N ASN A 4 -14.94 -20.82 19.04
CA ASN A 4 -16.14 -20.02 19.26
C ASN A 4 -16.25 -19.47 20.69
N HIS A 5 -15.21 -19.69 21.52
CA HIS A 5 -15.12 -19.13 22.87
C HIS A 5 -13.83 -18.32 22.99
N PHE A 6 -13.97 -17.05 23.36
CA PHE A 6 -12.88 -16.09 23.45
C PHE A 6 -12.92 -15.42 24.82
N ARG A 7 -11.75 -15.20 25.41
CA ARG A 7 -11.66 -14.63 26.78
C ARG A 7 -11.96 -13.14 26.82
N HIS A 8 -11.53 -12.41 25.80
CA HIS A 8 -11.64 -10.95 25.73
C HIS A 8 -11.91 -10.52 24.28
N LEU A 9 -12.67 -9.44 24.12
CA LEU A 9 -12.85 -8.70 22.87
C LEU A 9 -12.41 -7.26 23.14
N PHE A 10 -11.50 -6.73 22.31
CA PHE A 10 -10.95 -5.39 22.47
C PHE A 10 -11.49 -4.44 21.40
N ASP A 11 -11.59 -3.16 21.74
CA ASP A 11 -11.95 -2.13 20.76
C ASP A 11 -10.94 -2.08 19.60
N GLY A 12 -11.44 -2.01 18.37
CA GLY A 12 -10.66 -2.13 17.14
C GLY A 12 -10.25 -3.54 16.74
N SER A 13 -10.69 -4.59 17.46
CA SER A 13 -10.49 -6.00 17.06
C SER A 13 -11.79 -6.65 16.57
N GLU A 14 -11.68 -7.82 15.93
CA GLU A 14 -12.82 -8.59 15.42
C GLU A 14 -12.66 -10.07 15.78
N ILE A 15 -13.79 -10.74 16.07
CA ILE A 15 -13.87 -12.19 16.28
C ILE A 15 -14.51 -12.82 15.03
N VAL A 16 -13.82 -13.79 14.44
CA VAL A 16 -14.33 -14.55 13.27
C VAL A 16 -14.50 -16.01 13.65
N VAL A 17 -15.70 -16.54 13.42
CA VAL A 17 -16.04 -17.97 13.61
C VAL A 17 -16.51 -18.54 12.28
N ALA A 18 -15.90 -19.64 11.84
CA ALA A 18 -16.23 -20.31 10.61
C ALA A 18 -16.62 -21.78 10.85
N GLY A 19 -17.47 -22.33 9.99
CA GLY A 19 -17.90 -23.72 10.11
C GLY A 19 -18.47 -24.27 8.81
N LYS A 20 -18.49 -25.60 8.72
CA LYS A 20 -19.16 -26.34 7.66
C LYS A 20 -20.49 -26.85 8.22
N LEU A 21 -21.59 -26.54 7.54
CA LEU A 21 -22.93 -27.02 7.88
C LEU A 21 -23.06 -28.48 7.44
N SER A 22 -23.73 -29.31 8.24
CA SER A 22 -23.99 -30.72 7.91
C SER A 22 -25.11 -30.88 6.88
N ASP A 23 -26.07 -29.95 6.87
CA ASP A 23 -27.22 -29.94 5.96
C ASP A 23 -27.18 -28.71 5.06
N ASN A 24 -27.69 -28.83 3.83
CA ASN A 24 -27.82 -27.73 2.86
C ASN A 24 -28.88 -26.67 3.24
N ASN A 25 -29.41 -26.69 4.48
CA ASN A 25 -30.42 -25.74 4.92
C ASN A 25 -29.78 -24.47 5.48
N ILE A 26 -29.28 -23.62 4.59
CA ILE A 26 -28.61 -22.37 4.91
C ILE A 26 -29.57 -21.36 5.58
N ASN A 27 -30.88 -21.50 5.38
CA ASN A 27 -31.90 -20.56 5.84
C ASN A 27 -32.33 -20.75 7.32
N ASN A 28 -31.82 -21.78 7.99
CA ASN A 28 -32.20 -22.11 9.38
C ASN A 28 -31.01 -22.14 10.34
N LEU A 29 -29.94 -21.38 10.06
CA LEU A 29 -28.83 -21.26 11.00
C LEU A 29 -29.18 -20.26 12.13
N LEU A 30 -29.37 -20.80 13.33
CA LEU A 30 -29.56 -20.00 14.54
C LEU A 30 -28.19 -19.68 15.15
N VAL A 31 -27.91 -18.40 15.37
CA VAL A 31 -26.66 -17.89 15.94
C VAL A 31 -26.98 -17.21 17.25
N GLU A 32 -26.24 -17.58 18.29
CA GLU A 32 -26.30 -16.96 19.61
C GLU A 32 -24.90 -16.51 20.01
N VAL A 33 -24.79 -15.25 20.43
CA VAL A 33 -23.55 -14.68 20.96
C VAL A 33 -23.85 -14.16 22.35
N SER A 34 -23.12 -14.68 23.33
CA SER A 34 -23.17 -14.23 24.73
C SER A 34 -21.78 -13.79 25.20
N ALA A 35 -21.73 -12.71 25.97
CA ALA A 35 -20.51 -12.16 26.55
C ALA A 35 -20.80 -11.46 27.88
N GLN A 36 -19.81 -11.42 28.77
CA GLN A 36 -19.92 -10.73 30.05
C GLN A 36 -19.26 -9.34 29.95
N GLY A 37 -20.05 -8.28 30.11
CA GLY A 37 -19.55 -6.90 30.12
C GLY A 37 -19.21 -6.43 31.53
N SER A 38 -18.61 -5.24 31.64
CA SER A 38 -18.31 -4.61 32.93
C SER A 38 -19.54 -4.11 33.68
N SER A 39 -20.66 -3.92 32.98
CA SER A 39 -21.89 -3.33 33.52
C SER A 39 -23.07 -4.27 33.32
N ASP A 40 -23.24 -4.79 32.11
CA ASP A 40 -24.31 -5.71 31.75
C ASP A 40 -23.75 -6.89 30.95
N ASP A 41 -24.42 -8.03 31.07
CA ASP A 41 -24.19 -9.17 30.19
C ASP A 41 -24.78 -8.86 28.81
N PHE A 42 -24.04 -9.21 27.77
CA PHE A 42 -24.44 -9.06 26.38
C PHE A 42 -24.94 -10.41 25.87
N GLN A 43 -26.15 -10.44 25.32
CA GLN A 43 -26.69 -11.62 24.65
C GLN A 43 -27.48 -11.19 23.42
N VAL A 44 -27.15 -11.78 22.27
CA VAL A 44 -27.87 -11.57 21.03
C VAL A 44 -28.13 -12.92 20.37
N GLN A 45 -29.37 -13.12 19.92
CA GLN A 45 -29.78 -14.27 19.13
C GLN A 45 -30.26 -13.75 17.77
N GLY A 46 -29.85 -14.42 16.70
CA GLY A 46 -30.21 -14.07 15.33
C GLY A 46 -30.39 -15.32 14.49
N GLN A 47 -31.29 -15.25 13.52
CA GLN A 47 -31.41 -16.25 12.48
C GLN A 47 -30.71 -15.72 11.24
N ALA A 48 -29.69 -16.43 10.76
CA ALA A 48 -29.01 -16.03 9.54
C ALA A 48 -29.92 -16.28 8.34
N LYS A 49 -30.13 -15.24 7.52
CA LYS A 49 -30.65 -15.41 6.17
C LYS A 49 -29.44 -15.35 5.24
N ALA A 50 -29.20 -16.42 4.49
CA ALA A 50 -28.36 -16.27 3.30
C ALA A 50 -29.17 -15.46 2.30
N GLU A 51 -28.90 -14.16 2.24
CA GLU A 51 -29.38 -13.34 1.15
C GLU A 51 -28.79 -13.90 -0.16
N ASP A 52 -29.56 -13.83 -1.25
CA ASP A 52 -29.10 -14.31 -2.54
C ASP A 52 -27.97 -13.40 -3.02
N TRP A 53 -26.73 -13.82 -2.80
CA TRP A 53 -25.52 -12.99 -3.00
C TRP A 53 -25.34 -12.55 -4.46
N GLY A 54 -25.95 -13.26 -5.42
CA GLY A 54 -26.02 -12.85 -6.83
C GLY A 54 -26.88 -11.59 -7.07
N VAL A 55 -27.71 -11.21 -6.09
CA VAL A 55 -28.51 -9.97 -6.11
C VAL A 55 -27.77 -8.80 -5.45
N ILE A 56 -26.82 -9.08 -4.54
CA ILE A 56 -26.06 -8.05 -3.80
C ILE A 56 -24.77 -7.69 -4.54
N TYR A 57 -24.10 -8.67 -5.16
CA TYR A 57 -22.85 -8.48 -5.92
C TYR A 57 -22.92 -9.20 -7.28
N PRO A 58 -23.76 -8.71 -8.23
CA PRO A 58 -23.98 -9.38 -9.52
C PRO A 58 -22.74 -9.44 -10.42
N ASP A 59 -21.77 -8.56 -10.21
CA ASP A 59 -20.56 -8.45 -11.05
C ASP A 59 -19.34 -9.23 -10.50
N GLU A 60 -19.47 -9.92 -9.37
CA GLU A 60 -18.38 -10.63 -8.67
C GLU A 60 -18.53 -12.16 -8.75
N GLU A 61 -18.77 -12.69 -9.95
CA GLU A 61 -18.97 -14.15 -10.22
C GLU A 61 -17.82 -15.05 -9.74
N TYR A 62 -16.61 -14.50 -9.55
CA TYR A 62 -15.41 -15.26 -9.15
C TYR A 62 -15.21 -15.38 -7.63
N ILE A 63 -15.86 -14.53 -6.83
CA ILE A 63 -15.53 -14.39 -5.41
C ILE A 63 -16.36 -15.33 -4.53
N PHE A 64 -17.54 -15.78 -4.98
CA PHE A 64 -18.52 -16.39 -4.07
C PHE A 64 -18.84 -17.85 -4.40
N GLY A 65 -18.63 -18.71 -3.38
CA GLY A 65 -18.71 -20.17 -3.44
C GLY A 65 -17.45 -20.78 -2.82
N ASN A 66 -16.33 -20.72 -3.56
CA ASN A 66 -15.04 -21.26 -3.11
C ASN A 66 -14.37 -20.42 -2.01
N PHE A 67 -14.55 -19.10 -1.98
CA PHE A 67 -13.84 -18.26 -0.99
C PHE A 67 -14.27 -18.57 0.45
N THR A 68 -15.57 -18.64 0.73
CA THR A 68 -16.08 -18.92 2.08
C THR A 68 -15.65 -20.29 2.59
N GLU A 69 -15.65 -21.30 1.71
CA GLU A 69 -15.15 -22.63 2.03
C GLU A 69 -13.62 -22.62 2.25
N ARG A 70 -12.85 -21.93 1.40
CA ARG A 70 -11.40 -21.78 1.56
C ARG A 70 -11.02 -20.96 2.80
N LEU A 71 -11.81 -19.96 3.19
CA LEU A 71 -11.64 -19.20 4.42
C LEU A 71 -11.86 -20.10 5.64
N TRP A 72 -12.92 -20.91 5.63
CA TRP A 72 -13.16 -21.92 6.67
C TRP A 72 -12.01 -22.92 6.75
N ALA A 73 -11.54 -23.42 5.61
CA ALA A 73 -10.42 -24.37 5.54
C ALA A 73 -9.13 -23.73 6.09
N TYR A 74 -8.81 -22.50 5.68
CA TYR A 74 -7.64 -21.75 6.17
C TYR A 74 -7.66 -21.58 7.69
N LEU A 75 -8.76 -21.05 8.25
CA LEU A 75 -8.88 -20.85 9.70
C LEU A 75 -8.82 -22.17 10.47
N THR A 76 -9.42 -23.24 9.94
CA THR A 76 -9.38 -24.57 10.55
C THR A 76 -7.96 -25.14 10.54
N ILE A 77 -7.23 -25.03 9.42
CA ILE A 77 -5.84 -25.49 9.30
C ILE A 77 -4.94 -24.75 10.29
N GLN A 78 -5.05 -23.43 10.41
CA GLN A 78 -4.25 -22.66 11.37
C GLN A 78 -4.50 -23.12 12.80
N GLN A 79 -5.75 -23.32 13.20
CA GLN A 79 -6.08 -23.82 14.54
C GLN A 79 -5.59 -25.25 14.79
N LEU A 80 -5.56 -26.11 13.77
CA LEU A 80 -4.99 -27.46 13.88
C LEU A 80 -3.47 -27.42 14.02
N LEU A 81 -2.79 -26.51 13.31
CA LEU A 81 -1.35 -26.29 13.45
C LEU A 81 -1.02 -25.77 14.87
N ASP A 82 -1.76 -24.79 15.38
CA ASP A 82 -1.57 -24.28 16.75
C ASP A 82 -1.78 -25.37 17.81
N LYS A 83 -2.76 -26.26 17.61
CA LYS A 83 -3.00 -27.42 18.49
C LYS A 83 -1.95 -28.51 18.34
N SER A 84 -1.34 -28.67 17.16
CA SER A 84 -0.25 -29.64 16.97
C SER A 84 0.98 -29.31 17.83
N ASP A 85 1.12 -28.05 18.26
CA ASP A 85 2.18 -27.60 19.16
C ASP A 85 1.82 -27.74 20.66
N ILE A 86 0.53 -27.87 21.00
CA ILE A 86 0.01 -27.80 22.38
C ILE A 86 -0.97 -28.96 22.67
N GLY A 87 -0.64 -29.83 23.62
CA GLY A 87 -1.51 -30.95 24.02
C GLY A 87 -0.74 -32.21 24.39
N THR A 88 -1.46 -33.32 24.61
CA THR A 88 -0.87 -34.65 24.78
C THR A 88 -0.29 -35.18 23.47
N VAL A 89 0.62 -36.16 23.53
CA VAL A 89 1.27 -36.72 22.33
C VAL A 89 0.25 -37.20 21.30
N LEU A 90 -0.81 -37.87 21.75
CA LEU A 90 -1.89 -38.37 20.90
C LEU A 90 -2.66 -37.24 20.21
N GLU A 91 -3.02 -36.18 20.94
CA GLU A 91 -3.76 -35.03 20.40
C GLU A 91 -2.94 -34.24 19.37
N LYS A 92 -1.62 -34.20 19.56
CA LYS A 92 -0.69 -33.55 18.62
C LYS A 92 -0.61 -34.31 17.30
N GLU A 93 -0.49 -35.64 17.36
CA GLU A 93 -0.47 -36.49 16.16
C GLU A 93 -1.79 -36.39 15.39
N GLU A 94 -2.93 -36.50 16.09
CA GLU A 94 -4.25 -36.37 15.45
C GLU A 94 -4.45 -34.99 14.81
N SER A 95 -4.04 -33.92 15.49
CA SER A 95 -4.14 -32.54 14.96
C SER A 95 -3.26 -32.34 13.74
N LYS A 96 -2.04 -32.90 13.76
CA LYS A 96 -1.08 -32.83 12.67
C LYS A 96 -1.56 -33.57 11.43
N ASP A 97 -2.06 -34.79 11.59
CA ASP A 97 -2.59 -35.60 10.49
C ASP A 97 -3.80 -34.92 9.85
N ARG A 98 -4.68 -34.32 10.66
CA ARG A 98 -5.82 -33.57 10.17
C ARG A 98 -5.40 -32.27 9.46
N ALA A 99 -4.42 -31.55 9.98
CA ALA A 99 -3.87 -30.35 9.34
C ALA A 99 -3.25 -30.68 7.98
N LEU A 100 -2.49 -31.78 7.91
CA LEU A 100 -1.89 -32.27 6.67
C LEU A 100 -2.96 -32.62 5.63
N HIS A 101 -3.96 -33.43 6.03
CA HIS A 101 -5.05 -33.83 5.13
C HIS A 101 -5.79 -32.61 4.56
N MET A 102 -6.19 -31.67 5.41
CA MET A 102 -6.89 -30.46 4.96
C MET A 102 -5.98 -29.56 4.11
N SER A 103 -4.68 -29.47 4.41
CA SER A 103 -3.73 -28.70 3.60
C SER A 103 -3.65 -29.25 2.17
N LEU A 104 -3.64 -30.57 2.00
CA LEU A 104 -3.63 -31.22 0.70
C LEU A 104 -4.97 -31.06 -0.03
N GLU A 105 -6.09 -31.26 0.68
CA GLU A 105 -7.46 -31.16 0.12
C GLU A 105 -7.74 -29.77 -0.47
N TYR A 106 -7.31 -28.70 0.20
CA TYR A 106 -7.56 -27.30 -0.23
C TYR A 106 -6.37 -26.64 -0.94
N GLY A 107 -5.26 -27.36 -1.14
CA GLY A 107 -4.07 -26.90 -1.84
C GLY A 107 -3.29 -25.80 -1.11
N PHE A 108 -3.21 -25.85 0.22
CA PHE A 108 -2.43 -24.93 1.03
C PHE A 108 -1.00 -25.45 1.27
N VAL A 109 -0.03 -24.56 1.11
CA VAL A 109 1.36 -24.78 1.55
C VAL A 109 1.45 -24.37 3.03
N THR A 110 1.72 -25.35 3.89
CA THR A 110 1.76 -25.22 5.35
C THR A 110 3.08 -25.80 5.89
N PRO A 111 3.40 -25.72 7.19
CA PRO A 111 4.64 -26.31 7.70
C PRO A 111 4.71 -27.85 7.53
N HIS A 112 3.63 -28.49 7.07
CA HIS A 112 3.53 -29.92 6.81
C HIS A 112 3.30 -30.26 5.34
N THR A 113 3.21 -29.27 4.44
CA THR A 113 3.05 -29.49 2.99
C THR A 113 4.01 -28.61 2.21
N SER A 114 4.55 -29.17 1.13
CA SER A 114 5.48 -28.50 0.23
C SER A 114 4.89 -28.46 -1.16
N MET A 115 5.07 -27.36 -1.89
CA MET A 115 4.71 -27.31 -3.30
C MET A 115 5.95 -27.59 -4.14
N VAL A 116 5.86 -28.61 -4.99
CA VAL A 116 6.95 -29.02 -5.88
C VAL A 116 6.62 -28.64 -7.30
N VAL A 117 7.47 -27.84 -7.92
CA VAL A 117 7.34 -27.42 -9.32
C VAL A 117 8.40 -28.14 -10.14
N ALA A 118 7.97 -29.14 -10.92
CA ALA A 118 8.81 -29.84 -11.86
C ALA A 118 8.71 -29.19 -13.26
N LYS A 119 9.82 -28.69 -13.78
CA LYS A 119 9.90 -28.21 -15.17
C LYS A 119 10.12 -29.41 -16.10
N PRO A 120 9.31 -29.59 -17.17
CA PRO A 120 9.36 -30.81 -17.99
C PRO A 120 10.63 -30.99 -18.85
N GLN A 121 11.63 -30.10 -18.78
CA GLN A 121 12.83 -30.17 -19.62
C GLN A 121 14.17 -29.91 -18.89
N THR A 122 14.17 -29.83 -17.56
CA THR A 122 15.39 -29.72 -16.74
C THR A 122 15.17 -30.48 -15.44
N GLU A 123 16.12 -31.30 -14.98
CA GLU A 123 16.05 -32.07 -13.73
C GLU A 123 15.98 -31.19 -12.45
N ASP A 124 16.01 -29.87 -12.61
CA ASP A 124 15.90 -28.91 -11.51
C ASP A 124 14.46 -28.81 -11.00
N THR A 125 14.26 -29.37 -9.81
CA THR A 125 13.00 -29.34 -9.07
C THR A 125 13.02 -28.17 -8.08
N LEU A 126 12.04 -27.26 -8.16
CA LEU A 126 11.90 -26.17 -7.21
C LEU A 126 10.89 -26.59 -6.12
N VAL A 127 11.28 -26.44 -4.85
CA VAL A 127 10.44 -26.76 -3.69
C VAL A 127 10.12 -25.47 -2.92
N ALA A 128 8.84 -25.19 -2.71
CA ALA A 128 8.37 -24.09 -1.89
C ALA A 128 7.82 -24.63 -0.58
N ASP A 129 8.50 -24.31 0.52
CA ASP A 129 8.14 -24.69 1.89
C ASP A 129 7.70 -23.47 2.70
N LYS A 130 6.72 -23.66 3.60
CA LYS A 130 6.41 -22.64 4.61
C LYS A 130 7.40 -22.74 5.76
N LEU A 131 8.24 -21.72 5.93
CA LEU A 131 9.19 -21.66 7.04
C LEU A 131 8.48 -21.61 8.40
N THR A 132 9.00 -22.34 9.38
CA THR A 132 8.65 -22.15 10.79
C THR A 132 9.29 -20.89 11.35
N GLU A 133 8.76 -20.34 12.45
CA GLU A 133 9.30 -19.13 13.08
C GLU A 133 10.78 -19.29 13.48
N THR A 134 11.18 -20.47 13.98
CA THR A 134 12.58 -20.77 14.30
C THR A 134 13.46 -20.82 13.05
N GLN A 135 12.99 -21.40 11.95
CA GLN A 135 13.73 -21.44 10.69
C GLN A 135 13.84 -20.05 10.06
N ARG A 136 12.80 -19.22 10.18
CA ARG A 136 12.83 -17.82 9.78
C ARG A 136 13.90 -17.05 10.54
N GLN A 137 13.92 -17.16 11.87
CA GLN A 137 14.93 -16.52 12.71
C GLN A 137 16.36 -17.05 12.46
N GLN A 138 16.51 -18.34 12.14
CA GLN A 138 17.81 -18.93 11.78
C GLN A 138 18.29 -18.48 10.40
N ALA A 139 17.39 -18.39 9.41
CA ALA A 139 17.69 -17.84 8.09
C ALA A 139 18.09 -16.35 8.20
N GLU A 140 17.43 -15.59 9.07
CA GLU A 140 17.79 -14.20 9.40
C GLU A 140 19.16 -14.10 10.11
N ARG A 141 19.51 -15.06 11.00
CA ARG A 141 20.81 -15.11 11.68
C ARG A 141 21.97 -15.55 10.78
N ALA A 142 21.73 -16.49 9.86
CA ALA A 142 22.75 -17.00 8.94
C ALA A 142 23.25 -15.94 7.96
N GLN A 143 22.44 -14.91 7.69
CA GLN A 143 22.83 -13.76 6.85
C GLN A 143 23.67 -12.71 7.60
N GLY A 144 23.89 -12.86 8.92
CA GLY A 144 24.62 -11.90 9.76
C GLY A 144 26.07 -12.26 10.12
N SER A 145 26.59 -13.42 9.70
CA SER A 145 27.84 -13.99 10.24
C SER A 145 29.08 -13.95 9.34
N THR A 146 29.05 -13.32 8.16
CA THR A 146 30.21 -13.28 7.24
C THR A 146 31.15 -12.08 7.39
N ALA A 147 31.06 -11.28 8.46
CA ALA A 147 31.94 -10.13 8.68
C ALA A 147 32.71 -10.18 10.01
N ALA A 148 33.51 -11.23 10.26
CA ALA A 148 34.53 -11.18 11.30
C ALA A 148 35.67 -12.19 11.04
N SER A 149 36.68 -11.81 10.26
CA SER A 149 37.96 -12.52 10.19
C SER A 149 39.11 -11.57 9.79
N GLY A 150 40.07 -11.39 10.71
CA GLY A 150 41.34 -10.67 10.53
C GLY A 150 41.31 -9.23 11.06
N VAL A 151 42.28 -8.68 11.83
CA VAL A 151 43.65 -9.07 12.21
C VAL A 151 43.99 -8.39 13.56
N ARG A 152 44.90 -9.02 14.32
CA ARG A 152 45.47 -8.60 15.62
C ARG A 152 46.31 -7.30 15.52
N GLY A 153 46.33 -6.51 16.61
CA GLY A 153 47.42 -5.54 16.87
C GLY A 153 47.18 -4.50 17.97
N GLY A 154 47.49 -4.85 19.23
CA GLY A 154 48.16 -4.04 20.27
C GLY A 154 47.67 -2.64 20.70
N GLY A 155 47.31 -2.53 21.99
CA GLY A 155 47.94 -1.53 22.89
C GLY A 155 47.13 -0.32 23.39
N GLY A 156 46.55 -0.46 24.60
CA GLY A 156 46.68 0.51 25.71
C GLY A 156 45.87 1.83 25.73
N GLY A 157 45.22 2.10 26.87
CA GLY A 157 45.03 3.47 27.37
C GLY A 157 43.59 3.91 27.67
N ARG A 158 43.25 3.96 28.96
CA ARG A 158 42.05 4.59 29.54
C ARG A 158 42.12 6.13 29.46
N GLY A 159 40.97 6.78 29.30
CA GLY A 159 40.79 8.20 29.67
C GLY A 159 39.70 8.88 28.85
N GLY A 160 38.63 9.35 29.51
CA GLY A 160 37.45 9.90 28.87
C GLY A 160 37.56 11.36 28.43
N GLY A 161 36.54 11.80 27.67
CA GLY A 161 36.18 13.21 27.51
C GLY A 161 36.15 13.74 26.07
N ARG A 162 34.92 13.89 25.55
CA ARG A 162 34.45 14.87 24.54
C ARG A 162 35.05 14.88 23.12
N GLY A 163 34.18 14.54 22.16
CA GLY A 163 33.93 15.37 20.97
C GLY A 163 34.51 14.90 19.63
N GLY A 164 33.63 14.65 18.66
CA GLY A 164 33.86 14.96 17.24
C GLY A 164 34.11 13.79 16.27
N GLY A 165 33.12 13.56 15.38
CA GLY A 165 33.26 13.01 14.02
C GLY A 165 33.60 11.52 13.89
N GLY A 166 32.98 10.70 13.04
CA GLY A 166 32.01 10.91 11.97
C GLY A 166 31.93 9.63 11.13
N GLY A 167 30.76 9.39 10.51
CA GLY A 167 30.54 8.47 9.37
C GLY A 167 30.53 6.96 9.68
N GLY A 168 29.58 6.15 9.24
CA GLY A 168 28.38 6.40 8.45
C GLY A 168 27.56 5.11 8.45
N GLY A 169 26.41 5.13 9.12
CA GLY A 169 25.32 4.19 8.89
C GLY A 169 24.27 4.95 8.09
N GLY A 170 24.08 4.58 6.82
CA GLY A 170 23.17 5.24 5.90
C GLY A 170 21.71 5.05 6.31
N GLY A 171 21.23 5.86 7.25
CA GLY A 171 19.79 6.11 7.43
C GLY A 171 19.31 7.04 6.32
N ALA A 172 18.85 6.47 5.21
CA ALA A 172 18.29 7.26 4.12
C ALA A 172 16.84 7.64 4.45
N ASP A 173 16.66 8.77 5.13
CA ASP A 173 15.41 9.55 5.24
C ASP A 173 15.10 10.18 3.84
N GLY A 174 14.99 9.31 2.83
CA GLY A 174 15.14 9.60 1.41
C GLY A 174 13.84 9.45 0.64
N ASP A 175 12.91 10.37 0.91
CA ASP A 175 11.68 10.64 0.17
C ASP A 175 11.80 10.35 -1.34
N PRO A 176 11.17 9.28 -1.84
CA PRO A 176 10.92 9.11 -3.25
C PRO A 176 9.60 9.75 -3.61
N HIS A 177 9.60 10.54 -4.68
CA HIS A 177 8.37 11.16 -5.17
C HIS A 177 7.34 10.11 -5.60
N PHE A 178 7.78 8.88 -5.91
CA PHE A 178 6.93 7.82 -6.39
C PHE A 178 7.28 6.48 -5.75
N MET A 179 6.24 5.83 -5.23
CA MET A 179 6.25 4.45 -4.78
C MET A 179 5.15 3.70 -5.54
N ILE A 180 5.53 2.60 -6.19
CA ILE A 180 4.64 1.74 -6.96
C ILE A 180 4.64 0.38 -6.26
N GLU A 181 3.57 0.11 -5.51
CA GLU A 181 3.34 -1.21 -4.93
C GLU A 181 2.90 -2.19 -6.01
N LEU A 182 3.40 -3.42 -5.94
CA LEU A 182 3.03 -4.51 -6.84
C LEU A 182 2.50 -5.66 -5.99
N PRO A 183 1.21 -5.63 -5.61
CA PRO A 183 0.64 -6.56 -4.65
C PRO A 183 0.78 -8.02 -5.08
N GLU A 184 0.71 -8.30 -6.38
CA GLU A 184 0.88 -9.64 -6.95
C GLU A 184 2.26 -10.25 -6.68
N ARG A 185 3.26 -9.43 -6.31
CA ARG A 185 4.65 -9.84 -6.12
C ARG A 185 5.18 -9.60 -4.71
N ASP A 186 4.37 -9.01 -3.82
CA ASP A 186 4.79 -8.54 -2.49
C ASP A 186 6.10 -7.72 -2.55
N ASP A 187 6.21 -6.87 -3.58
CA ASP A 187 7.39 -6.05 -3.83
C ASP A 187 6.97 -4.66 -4.32
N ALA A 188 7.90 -3.71 -4.34
CA ALA A 188 7.65 -2.34 -4.76
C ALA A 188 8.78 -1.77 -5.62
N LEU A 189 8.44 -0.83 -6.49
CA LEU A 189 9.39 0.02 -7.21
C LEU A 189 9.32 1.43 -6.64
N CYS A 190 10.47 2.11 -6.57
CA CYS A 190 10.52 3.50 -6.14
C CYS A 190 11.51 4.29 -6.98
N PHE A 191 11.20 5.55 -7.23
CA PHE A 191 12.09 6.45 -7.96
C PHE A 191 11.76 7.90 -7.60
N ASN A 192 12.72 8.77 -7.89
CA ASN A 192 12.57 10.22 -7.67
C ASN A 192 12.40 10.90 -9.02
N ILE A 193 11.80 12.08 -9.04
CA ILE A 193 11.90 12.99 -10.19
C ILE A 193 12.31 14.36 -9.69
N ASN A 194 13.56 14.73 -9.91
CA ASN A 194 14.06 16.02 -9.50
C ASN A 194 14.00 17.00 -10.67
N HIS A 195 13.41 18.17 -10.45
CA HIS A 195 13.38 19.27 -11.41
C HIS A 195 13.31 20.61 -10.68
N LYS A 196 13.38 21.74 -11.39
CA LYS A 196 13.28 23.07 -10.75
C LYS A 196 11.91 23.28 -10.07
N PRO A 197 11.84 23.98 -8.93
CA PRO A 197 10.56 24.37 -8.34
C PRO A 197 9.67 25.14 -9.33
N GLY A 198 8.36 24.97 -9.19
CA GLY A 198 7.35 25.49 -10.11
C GLY A 198 7.12 24.60 -11.34
N THR A 199 7.86 23.50 -11.48
CA THR A 199 7.60 22.54 -12.56
C THR A 199 6.38 21.70 -12.22
N ILE A 200 5.49 21.54 -13.19
CA ILE A 200 4.26 20.77 -13.05
C ILE A 200 4.39 19.51 -13.87
N PHE A 201 4.15 18.36 -13.25
CA PHE A 201 4.17 17.06 -13.90
C PHE A 201 2.77 16.47 -14.02
N ASN A 202 2.47 15.85 -15.15
CA ASN A 202 1.33 14.98 -15.30
C ASN A 202 1.61 13.63 -14.64
N LEU A 203 0.83 13.33 -13.58
CA LEU A 203 0.98 12.11 -12.79
C LEU A 203 0.06 11.02 -13.29
N VAL A 204 -1.20 11.38 -13.55
CA VAL A 204 -2.23 10.48 -14.05
C VAL A 204 -3.03 11.23 -15.11
N ARG A 205 -3.28 10.58 -16.24
CA ARG A 205 -4.19 11.04 -17.28
C ARG A 205 -4.93 9.85 -17.83
N ASP A 206 -6.22 9.79 -17.58
CA ASP A 206 -7.12 8.81 -18.16
C ASP A 206 -8.11 9.49 -19.10
N PRO A 207 -7.92 9.38 -20.43
CA PRO A 207 -8.69 10.13 -21.40
C PRO A 207 -10.15 9.68 -21.52
N LYS A 208 -10.49 8.45 -21.12
CA LYS A 208 -11.86 7.92 -21.25
C LYS A 208 -12.83 8.53 -20.21
N PRO A 209 -12.56 8.46 -18.90
CA PRO A 209 -13.37 9.14 -17.90
C PRO A 209 -13.06 10.65 -17.79
N GLY A 210 -11.95 11.10 -18.40
CA GLY A 210 -11.47 12.49 -18.28
C GLY A 210 -10.87 12.77 -16.91
N PHE A 211 -10.17 11.79 -16.32
CA PHE A 211 -9.53 11.94 -15.02
C PHE A 211 -8.08 12.38 -15.17
N ILE A 212 -7.70 13.49 -14.54
CA ILE A 212 -6.35 14.05 -14.64
C ILE A 212 -5.83 14.42 -13.25
N VAL A 213 -4.55 14.12 -13.00
CA VAL A 213 -3.81 14.53 -11.81
C VAL A 213 -2.49 15.16 -12.25
N ASN A 214 -2.31 16.43 -11.93
CA ASN A 214 -1.08 17.17 -12.17
C ASN A 214 -0.49 17.63 -10.83
N GLY A 215 0.83 17.54 -10.65
CA GLY A 215 1.53 17.91 -9.42
C GLY A 215 2.61 18.96 -9.65
N GLU A 216 2.54 20.07 -8.92
CA GLU A 216 3.57 21.11 -8.92
C GLU A 216 4.63 20.81 -7.86
N ILE A 217 5.89 20.83 -8.29
CA ILE A 217 7.04 20.64 -7.42
C ILE A 217 7.44 21.95 -6.74
N ILE A 218 7.60 21.91 -5.42
CA ILE A 218 8.21 22.95 -4.59
C ILE A 218 9.61 22.51 -4.15
N GLY A 219 10.46 23.49 -3.89
CA GLY A 219 11.82 23.25 -3.44
C GLY A 219 12.03 23.56 -1.97
N LYS A 220 12.79 22.72 -1.27
CA LYS A 220 13.25 23.02 0.08
C LYS A 220 14.48 23.92 0.00
N HIS A 221 14.31 25.18 0.37
CA HIS A 221 15.42 26.12 0.50
C HIS A 221 16.23 25.81 1.77
N ILE A 222 17.37 25.14 1.64
CA ILE A 222 18.36 25.06 2.71
C ILE A 222 19.38 26.17 2.44
N ALA A 223 19.42 27.17 3.33
CA ALA A 223 20.40 28.25 3.21
C ALA A 223 21.82 27.65 3.26
N GLY A 224 22.59 27.87 2.19
CA GLY A 224 24.01 27.51 2.12
C GLY A 224 24.37 26.21 1.39
N ASP A 225 23.41 25.45 0.86
CA ASP A 225 23.69 24.20 0.13
C ASP A 225 23.11 24.26 -1.30
N THR A 226 23.89 24.82 -2.23
CA THR A 226 23.53 24.94 -3.66
C THR A 226 23.68 23.63 -4.44
N GLY A 227 24.15 22.54 -3.80
CA GLY A 227 24.51 21.30 -4.49
C GLY A 227 23.38 20.27 -4.61
N ASN A 228 22.41 20.23 -3.69
CA ASN A 228 21.37 19.18 -3.66
C ASN A 228 20.03 19.70 -3.13
N MET A 229 19.31 20.44 -3.98
CA MET A 229 17.98 20.96 -3.66
C MET A 229 16.95 19.82 -3.64
N LYS A 230 16.52 19.38 -2.44
CA LYS A 230 15.41 18.44 -2.32
C LYS A 230 14.11 19.10 -2.74
N THR A 231 13.37 18.41 -3.58
CA THR A 231 12.07 18.87 -4.08
C THR A 231 10.94 17.99 -3.54
N TYR A 232 9.72 18.52 -3.55
CA TYR A 232 8.53 17.84 -3.03
C TYR A 232 7.30 18.31 -3.80
N PHE A 233 6.19 17.57 -3.79
CA PHE A 233 4.93 18.11 -4.29
C PHE A 233 4.33 19.12 -3.31
N GLY A 234 4.00 20.31 -3.81
CA GLY A 234 3.40 21.38 -2.99
C GLY A 234 1.95 21.67 -3.34
N ARG A 235 1.55 21.38 -4.59
CA ARG A 235 0.20 21.57 -5.10
C ARG A 235 -0.19 20.45 -6.05
N PHE A 236 -1.46 20.06 -6.02
CA PHE A 236 -2.06 19.15 -6.99
C PHE A 236 -3.27 19.82 -7.64
N GLY A 237 -3.39 19.66 -8.96
CA GLY A 237 -4.59 19.93 -9.74
C GLY A 237 -5.19 18.60 -10.13
N ILE A 238 -6.43 18.36 -9.74
CA ILE A 238 -7.13 17.09 -9.98
C ILE A 238 -8.47 17.39 -10.64
N THR A 239 -8.76 16.76 -11.77
CA THR A 239 -10.02 16.97 -12.49
C THR A 239 -10.66 15.66 -12.88
N HIS A 240 -11.99 15.70 -13.02
CA HIS A 240 -12.77 14.65 -13.63
C HIS A 240 -13.85 15.28 -14.51
N ASP A 241 -13.59 15.33 -15.81
CA ASP A 241 -14.41 16.10 -16.77
C ASP A 241 -15.86 15.61 -16.82
N ALA A 242 -16.06 14.29 -16.92
CA ALA A 242 -17.40 13.71 -16.99
C ALA A 242 -18.25 13.91 -15.72
N LEU A 243 -17.62 14.23 -14.58
CA LEU A 243 -18.31 14.49 -13.32
C LEU A 243 -18.40 15.99 -12.99
N GLY A 244 -17.77 16.86 -13.80
CA GLY A 244 -17.73 18.30 -13.56
C GLY A 244 -16.93 18.69 -12.31
N VAL A 245 -15.92 17.89 -11.95
CA VAL A 245 -15.19 18.02 -10.68
C VAL A 245 -13.79 18.56 -10.91
N ARG A 246 -13.40 19.54 -10.10
CA ARG A 246 -12.06 20.12 -10.09
C ARG A 246 -11.60 20.39 -8.66
N LEU A 247 -10.40 19.92 -8.31
CA LEU A 247 -9.76 20.16 -7.02
C LEU A 247 -8.41 20.83 -7.23
N GLU A 248 -8.15 21.88 -6.46
CA GLU A 248 -6.82 22.42 -6.24
C GLU A 248 -6.40 22.16 -4.79
N VAL A 249 -5.45 21.26 -4.59
CA VAL A 249 -4.97 20.88 -3.26
C VAL A 249 -3.60 21.48 -3.05
N SER A 250 -3.46 22.42 -2.14
CA SER A 250 -2.18 23.01 -1.75
C SER A 250 -1.85 22.70 -0.30
N THR A 251 -0.62 22.96 0.13
CA THR A 251 -0.25 22.88 1.56
C THR A 251 -1.01 23.87 2.45
N ARG A 252 -1.66 24.89 1.88
CA ARG A 252 -2.36 25.96 2.63
C ARG A 252 -3.86 25.71 2.71
N SER A 253 -4.48 25.41 1.58
CA SER A 253 -5.92 25.25 1.42
C SER A 253 -6.23 24.20 0.36
N ILE A 254 -7.47 23.72 0.40
CA ILE A 254 -8.06 22.81 -0.57
C ILE A 254 -9.24 23.54 -1.20
N ILE A 255 -9.23 23.68 -2.51
CA ILE A 255 -10.32 24.30 -3.27
C ILE A 255 -11.01 23.19 -4.03
N VAL A 256 -12.32 23.05 -3.84
CA VAL A 256 -13.16 22.05 -4.49
C VAL A 256 -14.18 22.79 -5.32
N THR A 257 -14.24 22.48 -6.61
CA THR A 257 -15.22 23.02 -7.55
C THR A 257 -16.02 21.87 -8.10
N GLN A 258 -17.34 21.93 -7.97
CA GLN A 258 -18.25 20.97 -8.56
C GLN A 258 -19.41 21.72 -9.22
N ASP A 259 -19.68 21.44 -10.48
CA ASP A 259 -20.78 22.05 -11.25
C ASP A 259 -20.77 23.60 -11.22
N GLY A 260 -19.58 24.19 -11.08
CA GLY A 260 -19.34 25.64 -11.00
C GLY A 260 -19.52 26.27 -9.61
N GLU A 261 -19.87 25.50 -8.57
CA GLU A 261 -19.83 25.98 -7.19
C GLU A 261 -18.48 25.66 -6.56
N GLN A 262 -17.87 26.67 -5.94
CA GLN A 262 -16.55 26.58 -5.32
C GLN A 262 -16.65 26.59 -3.81
N THR A 263 -16.03 25.60 -3.16
CA THR A 263 -15.87 25.51 -1.71
C THR A 263 -14.39 25.52 -1.36
N ILE A 264 -14.01 26.28 -0.33
CA ILE A 264 -12.65 26.31 0.20
C ILE A 264 -12.64 25.60 1.55
N LEU A 265 -11.75 24.62 1.70
CA LEU A 265 -11.51 23.89 2.94
C LEU A 265 -10.10 24.19 3.45
N LEU A 266 -9.94 24.27 4.78
CA LEU A 266 -8.63 24.45 5.41
C LEU A 266 -8.19 23.16 6.07
N TRP A 267 -6.88 22.89 6.03
CA TRP A 267 -6.30 21.72 6.70
C TRP A 267 -6.54 21.72 8.23
N SER A 268 -6.86 22.87 8.84
CA SER A 268 -7.23 22.97 10.26
C SER A 268 -8.56 22.30 10.60
N ASP A 269 -9.36 21.98 9.59
CA ASP A 269 -10.75 21.56 9.75
C ASP A 269 -10.85 20.02 9.74
N SER A 270 -11.95 19.52 10.29
CA SER A 270 -12.34 18.11 10.16
C SER A 270 -13.75 18.09 9.63
N THR A 271 -13.93 17.63 8.40
CA THR A 271 -15.23 17.67 7.73
C THR A 271 -15.42 16.47 6.80
N SER A 272 -16.66 16.07 6.62
CA SER A 272 -17.06 15.11 5.60
C SER A 272 -18.14 15.78 4.76
N VAL A 273 -17.80 16.11 3.52
CA VAL A 273 -18.72 16.74 2.58
C VAL A 273 -19.10 15.73 1.51
N GLN A 274 -20.40 15.65 1.20
CA GLN A 274 -20.92 14.72 0.21
C GLN A 274 -21.79 15.49 -0.78
N TRP A 275 -21.37 15.48 -2.03
CA TRP A 275 -22.09 15.97 -3.19
C TRP A 275 -22.54 14.78 -4.06
N PRO A 276 -23.38 14.98 -5.10
CA PRO A 276 -23.88 13.89 -5.93
C PRO A 276 -22.79 13.01 -6.57
N ASN A 277 -21.67 13.60 -6.98
CA ASN A 277 -20.60 12.92 -7.72
C ASN A 277 -19.31 12.75 -6.92
N VAL A 278 -19.19 13.40 -5.76
CA VAL A 278 -17.95 13.48 -4.98
C VAL A 278 -18.25 13.40 -3.49
N LYS A 279 -17.50 12.55 -2.80
CA LYS A 279 -17.41 12.55 -1.34
C LYS A 279 -15.99 12.93 -0.94
N ILE A 280 -15.89 13.89 -0.02
CA ILE A 280 -14.63 14.36 0.55
C ILE A 280 -14.65 14.12 2.05
N LYS A 281 -13.60 13.48 2.56
CA LYS A 281 -13.33 13.36 3.99
C LYS A 281 -12.00 14.05 4.28
N LEU A 282 -12.07 15.14 5.03
CA LEU A 282 -10.90 15.90 5.48
C LEU A 282 -10.62 15.58 6.95
N THR A 283 -9.41 15.11 7.21
CA THR A 283 -8.89 14.85 8.56
C THR A 283 -7.92 15.96 8.94
N LYS A 284 -8.18 16.60 10.08
CA LYS A 284 -7.43 17.75 10.57
C LYS A 284 -5.91 17.54 10.52
N ASN A 285 -5.23 18.44 9.80
CA ASN A 285 -3.79 18.54 9.60
C ASN A 285 -3.11 17.25 9.09
N CYS A 286 -3.88 16.36 8.48
CA CYS A 286 -3.41 15.02 8.14
C CYS A 286 -3.67 14.67 6.68
N SER A 287 -4.92 14.37 6.32
CA SER A 287 -5.24 13.79 5.02
C SER A 287 -6.58 14.26 4.46
N LEU A 288 -6.65 14.30 3.15
CA LEU A 288 -7.83 14.53 2.34
C LEU A 288 -8.11 13.25 1.55
N THR A 289 -9.20 12.56 1.86
CA THR A 289 -9.67 11.41 1.08
C THR A 289 -10.81 11.87 0.17
N VAL A 290 -10.71 11.54 -1.12
CA VAL A 290 -11.70 11.88 -2.14
C VAL A 290 -12.20 10.60 -2.79
N THR A 291 -13.52 10.46 -2.89
CA THR A 291 -14.19 9.37 -3.58
C THR A 291 -15.09 9.96 -4.65
N MET A 292 -14.78 9.68 -5.91
CA MET A 292 -15.58 10.09 -7.07
C MET A 292 -16.51 8.95 -7.45
N ARG A 293 -17.78 9.26 -7.72
CA ARG A 293 -18.84 8.27 -7.95
C ARG A 293 -18.50 7.34 -9.12
N HIS A 294 -18.47 6.03 -8.85
CA HIS A 294 -18.20 4.96 -9.82
C HIS A 294 -16.90 5.19 -10.63
N SER A 295 -15.93 5.88 -10.03
CA SER A 295 -14.69 6.26 -10.68
C SER A 295 -13.56 6.00 -9.69
N VAL A 296 -12.74 7.00 -9.40
CA VAL A 296 -11.53 6.85 -8.60
C VAL A 296 -11.72 7.22 -7.13
N LYS A 297 -10.89 6.60 -6.29
CA LYS A 297 -10.70 6.98 -4.90
C LYS A 297 -9.22 7.18 -4.63
N PHE A 298 -8.89 8.33 -4.06
CA PHE A 298 -7.51 8.67 -3.75
C PHE A 298 -7.41 9.44 -2.43
N MET A 299 -6.20 9.56 -1.93
CA MET A 299 -5.87 10.29 -0.73
C MET A 299 -4.69 11.22 -0.98
N VAL A 300 -4.82 12.46 -0.52
CA VAL A 300 -3.72 13.43 -0.44
C VAL A 300 -3.35 13.61 1.02
N ILE A 301 -2.11 13.30 1.38
CA ILE A 301 -1.59 13.49 2.74
C ILE A 301 -0.79 14.78 2.79
N LYS A 302 -1.06 15.64 3.76
CA LYS A 302 -0.23 16.80 4.08
C LYS A 302 0.79 16.40 5.13
N HIS A 303 2.03 16.23 4.71
CA HIS A 303 3.13 15.94 5.61
C HIS A 303 3.47 17.22 6.40
N THR A 304 2.93 17.30 7.61
CA THR A 304 3.23 18.35 8.60
C THR A 304 4.10 17.80 9.72
N LYS A 305 4.93 18.67 10.29
CA LYS A 305 5.96 18.31 11.27
C LYS A 305 5.48 17.95 12.67
N LEU A 306 4.18 17.75 12.91
CA LEU A 306 3.71 17.32 14.23
C LEU A 306 4.37 16.01 14.70
N TRP A 307 5.01 15.26 13.79
CA TRP A 307 5.59 13.94 14.03
C TRP A 307 7.14 13.91 14.15
N LYS A 308 7.88 15.00 13.88
CA LYS A 308 9.35 15.04 14.04
C LYS A 308 9.81 16.38 14.65
N ARG A 309 10.43 16.35 15.84
CA ARG A 309 11.04 17.47 16.61
C ARG A 309 12.14 18.26 15.86
N ARG A 310 11.86 18.88 14.72
CA ARG A 310 12.76 19.84 14.05
C ARG A 310 11.91 21.01 13.58
N HIS A 311 12.31 22.27 13.77
CA HIS A 311 11.42 23.41 13.49
C HIS A 311 11.46 23.91 12.02
N ASP A 312 12.44 23.51 11.21
CA ASP A 312 12.72 24.20 9.92
C ASP A 312 12.54 23.35 8.63
N GLN A 313 11.38 22.76 8.37
CA GLN A 313 11.13 22.11 7.05
C GLN A 313 9.71 22.42 6.60
N GLN A 314 9.63 22.76 5.32
CA GLN A 314 8.43 23.10 4.58
C GLN A 314 7.47 21.91 4.52
N SER A 315 6.18 22.15 4.73
CA SER A 315 5.15 21.13 4.48
C SER A 315 5.13 20.76 3.01
N TYR A 316 4.81 19.50 2.73
CA TYR A 316 4.63 18.98 1.39
C TYR A 316 3.42 18.04 1.35
N LEU A 317 3.05 17.64 0.14
CA LEU A 317 1.93 16.76 -0.11
C LEU A 317 2.42 15.44 -0.70
N GLY A 318 1.77 14.34 -0.30
CA GLY A 318 1.88 13.04 -0.95
C GLY A 318 0.55 12.67 -1.60
N PHE A 319 0.58 12.12 -2.81
CA PHE A 319 -0.59 11.61 -3.50
C PHE A 319 -0.57 10.08 -3.49
N TYR A 320 -1.64 9.48 -2.98
CA TYR A 320 -1.80 8.04 -2.83
C TYR A 320 -3.07 7.63 -3.54
N ASN A 321 -2.96 6.82 -4.58
CA ASN A 321 -4.13 6.28 -5.25
C ASN A 321 -4.62 5.05 -4.47
N LEU A 322 -5.91 5.02 -4.09
CA LEU A 322 -6.45 3.96 -3.24
C LEU A 322 -7.16 2.88 -4.06
N GLU A 323 -7.82 3.25 -5.16
CA GLU A 323 -8.53 2.31 -6.03
C GLU A 323 -8.24 2.65 -7.51
N THR A 324 -7.41 1.83 -8.16
CA THR A 324 -6.99 1.99 -9.57
C THR A 324 -7.85 1.21 -10.56
N GLN A 325 -8.65 0.25 -10.10
CA GLN A 325 -9.45 -0.67 -10.92
C GLN A 325 -10.50 -0.01 -11.82
N HIS A 326 -10.91 1.23 -11.51
CA HIS A 326 -11.87 1.99 -12.29
C HIS A 326 -11.21 2.87 -13.37
N LEU A 327 -9.88 2.87 -13.44
CA LEU A 327 -9.13 3.56 -14.50
C LEU A 327 -9.07 2.69 -15.75
N SER A 328 -9.21 3.33 -16.90
CA SER A 328 -9.25 2.64 -18.17
C SER A 328 -7.88 2.07 -18.57
N PRO A 329 -7.84 1.10 -19.50
CA PRO A 329 -6.57 0.59 -20.06
C PRO A 329 -5.71 1.65 -20.76
N SER A 330 -6.27 2.81 -21.07
CA SER A 330 -5.55 3.94 -21.70
C SER A 330 -5.02 4.96 -20.70
N VAL A 331 -5.12 4.69 -19.39
CA VAL A 331 -4.52 5.54 -18.36
C VAL A 331 -3.00 5.62 -18.53
N TYR A 332 -2.47 6.82 -18.43
CA TYR A 332 -1.06 7.10 -18.61
C TYR A 332 -0.60 8.22 -17.67
N GLY A 333 0.67 8.65 -17.77
CA GLY A 333 1.31 9.61 -16.88
C GLY A 333 2.41 8.96 -16.05
N LEU A 334 3.12 9.75 -15.26
CA LEU A 334 4.25 9.25 -14.46
C LEU A 334 3.88 8.09 -13.55
N LEU A 335 2.68 8.13 -12.95
CA LEU A 335 2.11 7.05 -12.16
C LEU A 335 1.17 6.17 -12.98
N GLY A 336 0.34 6.80 -13.82
CA GLY A 336 -0.73 6.09 -14.55
C GLY A 336 -0.24 4.91 -15.39
N GLN A 337 0.96 5.02 -15.98
CA GLN A 337 1.57 3.94 -16.78
C GLN A 337 1.80 2.62 -16.01
N PHE A 338 1.73 2.63 -14.67
CA PHE A 338 1.99 1.47 -13.82
C PHE A 338 0.71 0.88 -13.20
N TYR A 339 -0.46 1.50 -13.41
CA TYR A 339 -1.70 1.06 -12.76
C TYR A 339 -2.28 -0.24 -13.29
N HIS A 340 -1.83 -0.68 -14.47
CA HIS A 340 -2.14 -2.01 -15.04
C HIS A 340 -0.97 -3.00 -14.85
N GLY A 341 -0.12 -2.74 -13.86
CA GLY A 341 1.03 -3.58 -13.51
C GLY A 341 2.28 -3.26 -14.31
N VAL A 342 3.42 -3.77 -13.82
CA VAL A 342 4.71 -3.69 -14.49
C VAL A 342 5.47 -5.00 -14.31
N ASN A 343 5.81 -5.61 -15.44
CA ASN A 343 6.56 -6.85 -15.47
C ASN A 343 8.06 -6.57 -15.48
N PHE A 344 8.77 -7.16 -14.53
CA PHE A 344 10.22 -7.12 -14.50
C PHE A 344 10.83 -8.42 -13.96
N GLU A 345 12.10 -8.66 -14.28
CA GLU A 345 12.88 -9.77 -13.72
C GLU A 345 14.13 -9.23 -13.05
N LEU A 346 14.60 -9.90 -12.00
CA LEU A 346 15.80 -9.51 -11.28
C LEU A 346 16.87 -10.58 -11.47
N THR A 347 18.08 -10.14 -11.76
CA THR A 347 19.26 -10.99 -11.92
C THR A 347 20.38 -10.47 -11.03
N ASP A 348 21.21 -11.40 -10.55
CA ASP A 348 22.38 -11.11 -9.70
C ASP A 348 22.02 -10.33 -8.42
N ARG A 349 21.67 -11.07 -7.36
CA ARG A 349 21.26 -10.48 -6.07
C ARG A 349 22.48 -10.30 -5.17
N ASP A 350 23.26 -9.27 -5.43
CA ASP A 350 24.37 -8.87 -4.57
C ASP A 350 23.89 -7.90 -3.48
N HIS A 351 23.94 -8.30 -2.20
CA HIS A 351 23.89 -7.43 -1.01
C HIS A 351 23.10 -6.09 -1.12
N GLY A 352 21.87 -6.11 -1.66
CA GLY A 352 21.02 -4.92 -1.80
C GLY A 352 21.11 -4.15 -3.12
N ALA A 353 21.71 -4.72 -4.16
CA ALA A 353 21.66 -4.25 -5.54
C ALA A 353 21.32 -5.42 -6.50
N SER A 354 20.79 -5.09 -7.67
CA SER A 354 20.46 -6.09 -8.68
C SER A 354 20.35 -5.45 -10.07
N THR A 355 20.42 -6.27 -11.12
CA THR A 355 20.06 -5.87 -12.47
C THR A 355 18.61 -6.27 -12.76
N MET A 356 17.77 -5.26 -12.97
CA MET A 356 16.36 -5.38 -13.30
C MET A 356 16.13 -5.36 -14.81
N PHE A 357 15.51 -6.40 -15.36
CA PHE A 357 15.02 -6.43 -16.72
C PHE A 357 13.55 -6.00 -16.76
N VAL A 358 13.26 -4.81 -17.30
CA VAL A 358 11.91 -4.24 -17.38
C VAL A 358 11.71 -3.59 -18.74
N LYS A 359 10.55 -3.78 -19.37
CA LYS A 359 10.23 -3.21 -20.70
C LYS A 359 11.32 -3.45 -21.76
N GLY A 360 11.97 -4.62 -21.73
CA GLY A 360 13.06 -4.99 -22.65
C GLY A 360 14.40 -4.28 -22.40
N ARG A 361 14.59 -3.65 -21.23
CA ARG A 361 15.81 -2.93 -20.84
C ARG A 361 16.39 -3.49 -19.54
N ALA A 362 17.70 -3.47 -19.43
CA ALA A 362 18.41 -3.79 -18.18
C ALA A 362 18.70 -2.49 -17.41
N LEU A 363 18.27 -2.43 -16.15
CA LEU A 363 18.46 -1.29 -15.25
C LEU A 363 19.20 -1.75 -14.00
N TYR A 364 20.16 -0.94 -13.56
CA TYR A 364 20.79 -1.16 -12.26
C TYR A 364 19.90 -0.57 -11.15
N VAL A 365 19.52 -1.40 -10.17
CA VAL A 365 18.61 -1.03 -9.09
C VAL A 365 19.19 -1.36 -7.73
N THR A 366 18.82 -0.58 -6.70
CA THR A 366 19.25 -0.79 -5.32
C THR A 366 18.06 -0.95 -4.39
N ARG A 367 18.17 -1.81 -3.37
CA ARG A 367 17.12 -2.05 -2.38
C ARG A 367 17.09 -0.91 -1.38
N HIS A 368 15.97 -0.19 -1.31
CA HIS A 368 15.75 0.92 -0.40
C HIS A 368 14.58 0.61 0.53
N TRP A 369 14.60 1.21 1.73
CA TRP A 369 13.47 1.16 2.66
C TRP A 369 12.81 2.52 2.69
N GLN A 370 11.50 2.55 2.44
CA GLN A 370 10.73 3.77 2.31
C GLN A 370 9.48 3.73 3.19
N LYS A 371 9.00 4.91 3.56
CA LYS A 371 7.80 5.05 4.40
C LYS A 371 6.58 5.25 3.51
N ASP A 372 5.65 4.31 3.55
CA ASP A 372 4.31 4.49 3.01
C ASP A 372 3.34 4.92 4.12
N PHE A 373 2.58 5.98 3.86
CA PHE A 373 1.62 6.54 4.80
C PHE A 373 0.17 6.25 4.41
N SER A 374 -0.06 5.45 3.35
CA SER A 374 -1.41 5.14 2.85
C SER A 374 -2.27 4.40 3.88
N ARG A 375 -1.68 3.47 4.64
CA ARG A 375 -2.36 2.64 5.66
C ARG A 375 -2.29 3.23 7.07
N ASP A 376 -1.11 3.72 7.46
CA ASP A 376 -0.89 4.40 8.74
C ASP A 376 -0.26 5.76 8.48
N VAL A 377 -1.13 6.77 8.45
CA VAL A 377 -0.76 8.18 8.24
C VAL A 377 0.12 8.77 9.35
N THR A 378 0.22 8.09 10.51
CA THR A 378 0.96 8.57 11.69
C THR A 378 2.35 7.95 11.80
N ALA A 379 2.46 6.63 11.79
CA ALA A 379 3.74 5.94 11.93
C ALA A 379 4.41 5.65 10.57
N GLY A 380 3.60 5.50 9.52
CA GLY A 380 4.01 5.01 8.20
C GLY A 380 4.51 3.57 8.24
N GLN A 381 4.07 2.74 7.30
CA GLN A 381 4.62 1.40 7.12
C GLN A 381 5.98 1.48 6.42
N SER A 382 6.95 0.68 6.88
CA SER A 382 8.25 0.57 6.20
C SER A 382 8.14 -0.48 5.11
N ILE A 383 8.26 -0.05 3.85
CA ILE A 383 8.17 -0.90 2.67
C ILE A 383 9.54 -0.94 1.99
N GLY A 384 9.99 -2.15 1.65
CA GLY A 384 11.20 -2.33 0.84
C GLY A 384 10.86 -2.16 -0.64
N CYS A 385 11.63 -1.35 -1.36
CA CYS A 385 11.44 -1.11 -2.78
C CYS A 385 12.75 -1.20 -3.56
N TRP A 386 12.67 -1.52 -4.84
CA TRP A 386 13.76 -1.38 -5.78
C TRP A 386 13.82 0.05 -6.30
N PHE A 387 14.88 0.74 -5.93
CA PHE A 387 15.13 2.11 -6.32
C PHE A 387 15.72 2.20 -7.71
N VAL A 388 15.06 2.96 -8.59
CA VAL A 388 15.55 3.32 -9.91
C VAL A 388 16.06 4.75 -9.89
N GLY A 389 17.36 4.91 -10.13
CA GLY A 389 18.01 6.22 -10.19
C GLY A 389 17.66 7.04 -11.43
N ASN A 390 18.37 8.16 -11.64
CA ASN A 390 18.30 8.98 -12.85
C ASN A 390 16.88 9.36 -13.28
N ASN A 391 16.07 9.88 -12.35
CA ASN A 391 14.69 10.27 -12.59
C ASN A 391 13.78 9.15 -13.14
N GLY A 392 14.05 7.89 -12.78
CA GLY A 392 13.29 6.73 -13.28
C GLY A 392 13.60 6.36 -14.73
N THR A 393 14.67 6.90 -15.32
CA THR A 393 15.05 6.64 -16.72
C THR A 393 15.13 5.15 -16.99
N GLY A 394 14.45 4.70 -18.04
CA GLY A 394 14.40 3.30 -18.43
C GLY A 394 13.25 2.51 -17.79
N LEU A 395 12.77 2.93 -16.61
CA LEU A 395 11.55 2.40 -15.98
C LEU A 395 10.30 3.13 -16.51
N ILE A 396 10.34 4.46 -16.51
CA ILE A 396 9.28 5.28 -17.11
C ILE A 396 9.39 5.24 -18.64
N ASP A 397 8.25 5.35 -19.30
CA ASP A 397 8.19 5.54 -20.74
C ASP A 397 8.68 6.94 -21.11
N GLY A 398 9.63 7.04 -22.05
CA GLY A 398 10.27 8.31 -22.41
C GLY A 398 11.24 8.85 -21.35
N VAL A 399 11.24 10.17 -21.16
CA VAL A 399 12.03 10.89 -20.14
C VAL A 399 11.11 11.74 -19.26
N ALA A 400 11.57 12.09 -18.06
CA ALA A 400 10.75 12.86 -17.10
C ALA A 400 10.20 14.18 -17.69
N SER A 401 10.96 14.82 -18.59
CA SER A 401 10.54 16.07 -19.26
C SER A 401 9.32 15.91 -20.17
N ASP A 402 9.04 14.70 -20.66
CA ASP A 402 7.87 14.42 -21.52
C ASP A 402 6.54 14.55 -20.75
N TYR A 403 6.60 14.54 -19.42
CA TYR A 403 5.45 14.64 -18.53
C TYR A 403 5.26 16.06 -17.99
N ILE A 404 6.03 17.05 -18.44
CA ILE A 404 5.91 18.44 -17.97
C ILE A 404 4.73 19.11 -18.67
N VAL A 405 3.85 19.71 -17.87
CA VAL A 405 2.68 20.46 -18.34
C VAL A 405 2.78 21.94 -17.93
N PRO A 406 2.20 22.88 -18.69
CA PRO A 406 2.32 24.31 -18.43
C PRO A 406 1.48 24.78 -17.22
N THR A 407 0.36 24.11 -16.93
CA THR A 407 -0.55 24.50 -15.84
C THR A 407 -1.13 23.28 -15.11
N LEU A 408 -1.66 23.49 -13.90
CA LEU A 408 -2.28 22.43 -13.11
C LEU A 408 -3.57 21.87 -13.74
N PHE A 409 -4.24 22.64 -14.60
CA PHE A 409 -5.57 22.33 -15.17
C PHE A 409 -5.59 22.36 -16.69
N GLU A 410 -4.50 21.94 -17.32
CA GLU A 410 -4.40 21.87 -18.78
C GLU A 410 -5.55 21.01 -19.36
N ASN A 411 -6.32 21.61 -20.27
CA ASN A 411 -7.48 21.02 -20.97
C ASN A 411 -8.75 20.73 -20.15
N PHE A 412 -8.94 21.30 -18.96
CA PHE A 412 -10.24 21.23 -18.29
C PHE A 412 -11.26 22.14 -19.00
N TRP A 413 -12.31 21.54 -19.56
CA TRP A 413 -13.42 22.27 -20.16
C TRP A 413 -14.49 22.58 -19.10
N ASP A 414 -14.63 23.86 -18.72
CA ASP A 414 -15.73 24.36 -17.90
C ASP A 414 -16.80 25.01 -18.79
N PRO A 415 -18.00 24.42 -18.92
CA PRO A 415 -19.07 24.99 -19.74
C PRO A 415 -19.48 26.42 -19.34
N LYS A 416 -19.21 26.86 -18.09
CA LYS A 416 -19.56 28.21 -17.61
C LYS A 416 -18.48 29.26 -17.91
N GLU A 417 -17.21 28.87 -18.07
CA GLU A 417 -16.14 29.78 -18.50
C GLU A 417 -16.32 30.20 -19.97
N GLU A 418 -16.83 29.28 -20.81
CA GLU A 418 -17.13 29.57 -22.21
C GLU A 418 -18.29 30.57 -22.36
N LEU A 419 -19.33 30.45 -21.51
CA LEU A 419 -20.42 31.43 -21.46
C LEU A 419 -19.96 32.82 -21.04
N LYS A 420 -18.95 32.94 -20.17
CA LYS A 420 -18.35 34.23 -19.82
C LYS A 420 -17.52 34.80 -20.96
N ASN A 421 -16.74 33.97 -21.65
CA ASN A 421 -15.92 34.39 -22.79
C ASN A 421 -16.73 34.67 -24.06
N LEU A 422 -17.94 34.13 -24.17
CA LEU A 422 -18.91 34.45 -25.25
C LEU A 422 -19.74 35.71 -24.95
N GLN A 423 -19.71 36.21 -23.72
CA GLN A 423 -20.41 37.42 -23.28
C GLN A 423 -19.47 38.64 -23.09
N SER A 424 -18.17 38.45 -23.28
CA SER A 424 -17.13 39.49 -23.34
C SER A 424 -16.67 39.72 -24.78
#